data_AF-K4KM54-F1
#
_entry.id   AF-K4KM54-F1
#
_cell.length_a   1.000
_cell.length_b   1.000
_cell.length_c   1.000
_cell.angle_alpha   90.00
_cell.angle_beta   90.00
_cell.angle_gamma   90.00
#
_symmetry.space_group_name_H-M   'P 1'
#
loop_
_entity.id
_entity.type
_entity.pdbx_description
1 polymer ?
#
loop_
_entity_poly.entity_id
_entity_poly.type
_entity_poly.pdbx_seq_one_letter_code
_entity_poly.pdbx_strand_id
1 'polypeptide(L)'
;MKIYSVLYKIFAAVISIPILWLSFIGGVGHNYGQLMIAFILLVVVWVGAIFAGKRSQKFVITSVFIAAIISLPLFYRLAERVLFVLENDGLEGPDGYGSPMAFLISGFIELLLFFPFFTIFVFGSVLCVRYKKGAHE
;
A
#
# COMPACT_ATOMS: atom_id res chain seq x y z
N MET A 1 17.67 -9.44 -4.91
CA MET A 1 17.05 -10.22 -3.82
C MET A 1 17.22 -9.56 -2.45
N LYS A 2 18.45 -9.39 -1.92
CA LYS A 2 18.66 -8.76 -0.60
C LYS A 2 18.07 -7.35 -0.49
N ILE A 3 18.33 -6.49 -1.48
CA ILE A 3 17.80 -5.12 -1.52
C ILE A 3 16.26 -5.10 -1.54
N TYR A 4 15.64 -5.95 -2.37
CA TYR A 4 14.17 -6.07 -2.43
C TYR A 4 13.57 -6.43 -1.08
N SER A 5 14.12 -7.44 -0.40
CA SER A 5 13.66 -7.84 0.93
C SER A 5 13.84 -6.73 1.97
N VAL A 6 14.97 -6.03 1.95
CA VAL A 6 15.24 -4.91 2.87
C VAL A 6 14.25 -3.78 2.64
N LEU A 7 14.05 -3.35 1.39
CA LEU A 7 13.08 -2.32 1.03
C LEU A 7 11.66 -2.71 1.47
N TYR A 8 11.26 -3.95 1.21
CA TYR A 8 9.94 -4.44 1.64
C TYR A 8 9.80 -4.34 3.16
N LYS A 9 10.79 -4.80 3.93
CA LYS A 9 10.74 -4.73 5.39
C LYS A 9 10.71 -3.30 5.93
N ILE A 10 11.46 -2.38 5.32
CA ILE A 10 11.42 -0.96 5.70
C ILE A 10 10.01 -0.40 5.47
N PHE A 11 9.43 -0.61 4.29
CA PHE A 11 8.10 -0.10 3.99
C PHE A 11 7.01 -0.78 4.83
N ALA A 12 7.12 -2.08 5.09
CA ALA A 12 6.25 -2.80 6.01
C ALA A 12 6.32 -2.23 7.44
N ALA A 13 7.51 -1.90 7.93
CA ALA A 13 7.70 -1.28 9.24
C ALA A 13 7.07 0.11 9.30
N VAL A 14 7.32 0.96 8.30
CA VAL A 14 6.74 2.31 8.20
C VAL A 14 5.21 2.24 8.21
N ILE A 15 4.62 1.32 7.46
CA ILE A 15 3.16 1.18 7.32
C ILE A 15 2.52 0.48 8.53
N SER A 16 3.30 -0.28 9.30
CA SER A 16 2.82 -0.82 10.57
C SER A 16 2.46 0.29 11.56
N ILE A 17 3.11 1.45 11.51
CA ILE A 17 2.82 2.59 12.40
C ILE A 17 1.37 3.08 12.25
N PRO A 18 0.88 3.51 11.06
CA PRO A 18 -0.50 3.94 10.89
C PRO A 18 -1.51 2.80 11.12
N ILE A 19 -1.17 1.55 10.80
CA ILE A 19 -2.05 0.40 11.09
C ILE A 19 -2.20 0.19 12.59
N LEU A 20 -1.11 0.25 13.37
CA LEU A 20 -1.16 0.14 14.83
C LEU A 20 -1.93 1.30 15.46
N TRP A 21 -1.79 2.51 14.91
CA TRP A 21 -2.59 3.66 15.31
C TRP A 21 -4.09 3.44 15.06
N LEU A 22 -4.47 2.92 13.87
CA LEU A 22 -5.85 2.54 13.57
C LEU A 22 -6.37 1.45 14.52
N SER A 23 -5.54 0.47 14.87
CA SER A 23 -5.90 -0.53 15.88
C SER A 23 -6.14 0.11 17.25
N PHE A 24 -5.29 1.04 17.67
CA PHE A 24 -5.45 1.74 18.95
C PHE A 24 -6.77 2.52 19.01
N ILE A 25 -7.09 3.30 17.98
CA ILE A 25 -8.38 4.02 17.88
C ILE A 25 -9.55 3.04 17.91
N GLY A 26 -9.47 1.95 17.15
CA GLY A 26 -10.51 0.92 17.12
C GLY A 26 -10.72 0.27 18.50
N GLY A 27 -9.64 0.05 19.25
CA GLY A 27 -9.67 -0.47 20.61
C GLY A 27 -10.35 0.46 21.60
N VAL A 28 -9.95 1.73 21.64
CA VAL A 28 -10.58 2.75 22.50
C VAL A 28 -12.05 2.94 22.15
N GLY A 29 -12.38 2.95 20.86
CA GLY A 29 -13.74 3.10 20.35
C GLY A 29 -14.61 1.84 20.40
N HIS A 30 -14.11 0.71 20.93
CA HIS A 30 -14.81 -0.59 20.95
C HIS A 30 -15.29 -1.05 19.55
N ASN A 31 -14.61 -0.62 18.49
CA ASN A 31 -14.91 -1.00 17.11
C ASN A 31 -14.08 -2.23 16.73
N TYR A 32 -14.64 -3.41 17.04
CA TYR A 32 -13.99 -4.70 16.76
C TYR A 32 -13.80 -4.97 15.26
N GLY A 33 -14.67 -4.43 14.39
CA GLY A 33 -14.52 -4.55 12.94
C GLY A 33 -13.23 -3.86 12.46
N GLN A 34 -12.99 -2.64 12.92
CA GLN A 34 -11.76 -1.89 12.61
C GLN A 34 -10.51 -2.60 13.13
N LEU A 35 -10.55 -3.13 14.36
CA LEU A 35 -9.45 -3.91 14.94
C LEU A 35 -9.11 -5.14 14.08
N MET A 36 -10.13 -5.89 13.66
CA MET A 36 -9.95 -7.10 12.85
C MET A 36 -9.32 -6.77 11.49
N ILE A 37 -9.80 -5.70 10.83
CA ILE A 37 -9.24 -5.23 9.56
C ILE A 37 -7.78 -4.82 9.73
N ALA A 38 -7.46 -4.04 10.75
CA ALA A 38 -6.10 -3.58 11.01
C ALA A 38 -5.15 -4.76 11.31
N PHE A 39 -5.61 -5.76 12.06
CA PHE A 39 -4.85 -6.99 12.30
C PHE A 39 -4.58 -7.76 11.01
N ILE A 40 -5.60 -7.97 10.16
CA ILE A 40 -5.46 -8.64 8.86
C ILE A 40 -4.45 -7.90 7.99
N LEU A 41 -4.55 -6.57 7.88
CA LEU A 41 -3.61 -5.76 7.11
C LEU A 41 -2.18 -5.93 7.61
N LEU A 42 -1.96 -5.91 8.93
CA LEU A 42 -0.65 -6.10 9.52
C LEU A 42 -0.07 -7.48 9.16
N VAL A 43 -0.88 -8.54 9.28
CA VAL A 43 -0.47 -9.90 8.90
C VAL A 43 -0.11 -9.96 7.41
N VAL A 44 -0.97 -9.43 6.53
CA VAL A 44 -0.76 -9.45 5.07
C VAL A 44 0.54 -8.74 4.69
N VAL A 45 0.80 -7.56 5.25
CA VAL A 45 2.02 -6.77 4.99
C VAL A 45 3.28 -7.53 5.41
N TRP A 46 3.27 -8.13 6.60
CA TRP A 46 4.43 -8.87 7.11
C TRP A 46 4.64 -10.22 6.41
N VAL A 47 3.58 -10.92 6.00
CA VAL A 47 3.69 -12.12 5.15
C VAL A 47 4.37 -11.76 3.83
N GLY A 48 3.99 -10.65 3.21
CA GLY A 48 4.65 -10.13 2.02
C GLY A 48 6.14 -9.87 2.22
N ALA A 49 6.51 -9.21 3.33
CA ALA A 49 7.89 -8.90 3.67
C ALA A 49 8.75 -10.16 3.95
N ILE A 50 8.19 -11.16 4.64
CA ILE A 50 8.86 -12.44 4.92
C ILE A 50 9.11 -13.19 3.61
N PHE A 51 8.10 -13.26 2.73
CA PHE A 51 8.22 -13.96 1.45
C PHE A 51 9.17 -13.26 0.48
N ALA A 52 9.24 -11.92 0.49
CA ALA A 52 10.23 -11.15 -0.25
C ALA A 52 11.68 -11.50 0.11
N GLY A 53 11.92 -12.03 1.32
CA GLY A 53 13.23 -12.49 1.79
C GLY A 53 13.66 -13.88 1.29
N LYS A 54 12.73 -14.67 0.73
CA LYS A 54 13.04 -16.03 0.28
C LYS A 54 13.59 -16.03 -1.14
N ARG A 55 14.54 -16.93 -1.42
CA ARG A 55 15.24 -17.01 -2.72
C ARG A 55 14.41 -17.65 -3.84
N SER A 56 13.27 -18.27 -3.51
CA SER A 56 12.43 -18.98 -4.48
C SER A 56 11.44 -18.05 -5.19
N GLN A 57 11.32 -18.23 -6.51
CA GLN A 57 10.47 -17.43 -7.39
C GLN A 57 9.01 -17.41 -6.95
N LYS A 58 8.48 -18.53 -6.45
CA LYS A 58 7.09 -18.61 -5.95
C LYS A 58 6.84 -17.59 -4.83
N PHE A 59 7.77 -17.45 -3.88
CA PHE A 59 7.62 -16.50 -2.78
C PHE A 59 7.78 -15.04 -3.24
N VAL A 60 8.67 -14.78 -4.21
CA VAL A 60 8.77 -13.44 -4.82
C VAL A 60 7.44 -13.07 -5.49
N ILE A 61 6.86 -13.97 -6.29
CA ILE A 61 5.55 -13.76 -6.93
C ILE A 61 4.47 -13.47 -5.88
N THR A 62 4.41 -14.24 -4.78
CA THR A 62 3.45 -13.99 -3.71
C THR A 62 3.65 -12.61 -3.07
N SER A 63 4.89 -12.19 -2.82
CA SER A 63 5.16 -10.86 -2.26
C SER A 63 4.76 -9.72 -3.20
N VAL A 64 4.91 -9.91 -4.51
CA VAL A 64 4.46 -8.98 -5.56
C VAL A 64 2.94 -8.92 -5.60
N PHE A 65 2.28 -10.07 -5.53
CA PHE A 65 0.82 -10.16 -5.51
C PHE A 65 0.23 -9.45 -4.29
N ILE A 66 0.83 -9.62 -3.11
CA ILE A 66 0.43 -8.88 -1.90
C ILE A 66 0.61 -7.37 -2.09
N ALA A 67 1.75 -6.92 -2.62
CA ALA A 67 1.98 -5.51 -2.88
C ALA A 67 0.96 -4.94 -3.89
N ALA A 68 0.63 -5.71 -4.93
CA ALA A 68 -0.39 -5.35 -5.90
C ALA A 68 -1.77 -5.19 -5.25
N ILE A 69 -2.22 -6.17 -4.46
CA ILE A 69 -3.51 -6.14 -3.74
C ILE A 69 -3.63 -4.90 -2.86
N ILE A 70 -2.55 -4.51 -2.16
CA ILE A 70 -2.59 -3.33 -1.29
C ILE A 70 -2.56 -2.03 -2.10
N SER A 71 -1.76 -1.99 -3.18
CA SER A 71 -1.63 -0.79 -4.01
C SER A 71 -2.88 -0.47 -4.83
N LEU A 72 -3.66 -1.48 -5.23
CA LEU A 72 -4.80 -1.33 -6.13
C LEU A 72 -5.97 -0.49 -5.54
N PRO A 73 -6.46 -0.73 -4.31
CA PRO A 73 -7.49 0.14 -3.71
C PRO A 73 -6.97 1.55 -3.43
N LEU A 74 -5.68 1.71 -3.12
CA LEU A 74 -5.06 3.03 -2.96
C LEU A 74 -4.99 3.78 -4.28
N PHE A 75 -4.64 3.09 -5.37
CA PHE A 75 -4.69 3.64 -6.72
C PHE A 75 -6.09 4.05 -7.14
N TYR A 76 -7.08 3.20 -6.85
CA TYR A 76 -8.49 3.51 -7.12
C TYR A 76 -8.93 4.80 -6.43
N ARG A 77 -8.62 4.97 -5.13
CA ARG A 77 -8.91 6.22 -4.41
C ARG A 77 -8.19 7.43 -4.97
N LEU A 78 -6.91 7.29 -5.34
CA LEU A 78 -6.16 8.36 -5.99
C LEU A 78 -6.79 8.75 -7.34
N ALA A 79 -7.29 7.78 -8.10
CA ALA A 79 -7.98 8.03 -9.36
C ALA A 79 -9.32 8.76 -9.13
N GLU A 80 -10.13 8.33 -8.17
CA GLU A 80 -11.35 9.05 -7.76
C GLU A 80 -11.04 10.50 -7.36
N ARG A 81 -9.95 10.70 -6.62
CA ARG A 81 -9.51 12.03 -6.19
C ARG A 81 -9.11 12.90 -7.38
N VAL A 82 -8.39 12.36 -8.36
CA VAL A 82 -8.01 13.10 -9.58
C VAL A 82 -9.26 13.44 -10.40
N LEU A 83 -10.20 12.49 -10.55
CA LEU A 83 -11.46 12.75 -11.24
C LEU A 83 -12.26 13.86 -10.56
N PHE A 84 -12.33 13.87 -9.22
CA PHE A 84 -12.96 14.96 -8.47
C PHE A 84 -12.37 16.33 -8.81
N VAL A 85 -11.05 16.46 -8.90
CA VAL A 85 -10.41 17.74 -9.24
C VAL A 85 -10.76 18.18 -10.66
N LEU A 86 -10.81 17.23 -11.59
CA LEU A 86 -11.15 17.49 -12.99
C LEU A 86 -12.63 17.88 -13.15
N GLU A 87 -13.53 17.29 -12.36
CA GLU A 87 -14.97 17.57 -12.42
C GLU A 87 -15.36 18.90 -11.78
N ASN A 88 -14.63 19.34 -10.75
CA ASN A 88 -14.97 20.52 -9.96
C ASN A 88 -14.07 21.74 -10.26
N ASP A 89 -13.21 21.66 -11.27
CA ASP A 89 -12.20 22.69 -11.62
C ASP A 89 -11.37 23.18 -10.42
N GLY A 90 -11.16 22.31 -9.41
CA GLY A 90 -10.61 22.73 -8.13
C GLY A 90 -10.61 21.66 -7.04
N LEU A 91 -10.29 22.09 -5.81
CA LEU A 91 -10.19 21.22 -4.63
C LEU A 91 -11.43 21.29 -3.72
N GLU A 92 -12.45 22.01 -4.17
CA GLU A 92 -13.67 22.31 -3.41
C GLU A 92 -14.88 22.00 -4.29
N GLY A 93 -15.89 21.34 -3.73
CA GLY A 93 -17.11 21.04 -4.48
C GLY A 93 -17.95 22.29 -4.74
N PRO A 94 -18.91 22.25 -5.70
CA PRO A 94 -19.78 23.37 -6.04
C PRO A 94 -20.63 23.88 -4.87
N ASP A 95 -20.85 23.05 -3.85
CA ASP A 95 -21.58 23.39 -2.63
C ASP A 95 -20.69 24.00 -1.52
N GLY A 96 -19.41 24.26 -1.79
CA GLY A 96 -18.43 24.67 -0.76
C GLY A 96 -18.11 23.54 0.24
N TYR A 97 -18.49 22.29 -0.10
CA TYR A 97 -18.27 21.14 0.75
C TYR A 97 -16.86 20.58 0.50
N GLY A 98 -16.02 20.67 1.53
CA GLY A 98 -14.64 20.21 1.51
C GLY A 98 -13.65 21.33 1.82
N SER A 99 -12.70 21.06 2.71
CA SER A 99 -11.57 21.97 2.92
C SER A 99 -10.45 21.60 1.95
N PRO A 100 -9.94 22.54 1.13
CA PRO A 100 -8.76 22.29 0.29
C PRO A 100 -7.58 21.71 1.10
N MET A 101 -7.43 22.13 2.36
CA MET A 101 -6.43 21.57 3.27
C MET A 101 -6.70 20.11 3.63
N ALA A 102 -7.94 19.75 3.95
CA ALA A 102 -8.29 18.34 4.22
C ALA A 102 -8.07 17.46 2.99
N PHE A 103 -8.34 18.00 1.79
CA PHE A 103 -8.08 17.33 0.52
C PHE A 103 -6.59 17.07 0.31
N LEU A 104 -5.74 18.08 0.50
CA LEU A 104 -4.29 17.95 0.37
C LEU A 104 -3.69 17.00 1.40
N ILE A 105 -4.11 17.08 2.66
CA ILE A 105 -3.63 16.20 3.73
C ILE A 105 -4.01 14.75 3.44
N SER A 106 -5.27 14.49 3.07
CA SER A 106 -5.73 13.14 2.75
C SER A 106 -5.04 12.58 1.50
N GLY A 107 -4.85 13.40 0.46
CA GLY A 107 -4.07 13.02 -0.72
C GLY A 107 -2.60 12.72 -0.41
N PHE A 108 -1.95 13.50 0.46
CA PHE A 108 -0.57 13.25 0.87
C PHE A 108 -0.44 11.91 1.62
N ILE A 109 -1.36 11.62 2.54
CA ILE A 109 -1.38 10.34 3.26
C ILE A 109 -1.59 9.17 2.30
N GLU A 110 -2.51 9.31 1.34
CA GLU A 110 -2.76 8.29 0.31
C GLU A 110 -1.50 8.01 -0.51
N LEU A 111 -0.80 9.06 -0.96
CA LEU A 111 0.46 8.92 -1.70
C LEU A 111 1.57 8.27 -0.85
N LEU A 112 1.69 8.67 0.42
CA LEU A 112 2.67 8.12 1.35
C LEU A 112 2.47 6.62 1.59
N LEU A 113 1.23 6.13 1.55
CA LEU A 113 0.91 4.71 1.64
C LEU A 113 1.05 3.99 0.28
N PHE A 114 0.68 4.65 -0.81
CA PHE A 114 0.68 4.07 -2.16
C PHE A 114 2.09 3.86 -2.71
N PHE A 115 2.93 4.90 -2.71
CA PHE A 115 4.25 4.86 -3.37
C PHE A 115 5.15 3.72 -2.88
N PRO A 116 5.25 3.41 -1.57
CA PRO A 116 6.06 2.31 -1.09
C PRO A 116 5.63 0.94 -1.67
N PHE A 117 4.32 0.63 -1.64
CA PHE A 117 3.82 -0.64 -2.15
C PHE A 117 3.86 -0.71 -3.68
N PHE A 118 3.57 0.41 -4.36
CA PHE A 118 3.69 0.48 -5.81
C PHE A 118 5.14 0.27 -6.25
N THR A 119 6.11 0.86 -5.55
CA THR A 119 7.55 0.66 -5.82
C THR A 119 7.96 -0.80 -5.62
N ILE A 120 7.51 -1.44 -4.53
CA ILE A 120 7.73 -2.88 -4.31
C ILE A 120 7.12 -3.70 -5.45
N PHE A 121 5.88 -3.39 -5.83
CA PHE A 121 5.17 -4.09 -6.89
C PHE A 121 5.94 -4.02 -8.22
N VAL A 122 6.36 -2.81 -8.64
CA VAL A 122 7.12 -2.61 -9.87
C VAL A 122 8.47 -3.32 -9.79
N PHE A 123 9.23 -3.11 -8.72
CA PHE A 123 10.56 -3.70 -8.59
C PHE A 123 10.51 -5.23 -8.51
N GLY A 124 9.56 -5.78 -7.77
CA GLY A 124 9.34 -7.21 -7.68
C GLY A 124 8.85 -7.82 -9.00
N SER A 125 8.02 -7.11 -9.76
CA SER A 125 7.60 -7.53 -11.12
C SER A 125 8.79 -7.63 -12.07
N VAL A 126 9.69 -6.65 -12.05
CA VAL A 126 10.94 -6.70 -12.83
C VAL A 126 11.81 -7.89 -12.42
N LEU A 127 11.91 -8.20 -11.12
CA LEU A 127 12.64 -9.38 -10.63
C LEU A 127 12.01 -10.69 -11.13
N CYS A 128 10.67 -10.81 -11.12
CA CYS A 128 9.97 -11.97 -11.65
C CYS A 128 10.26 -12.21 -13.14
N VAL A 129 10.28 -11.14 -13.95
CA VAL A 129 10.61 -11.23 -15.38
C VAL A 129 12.06 -11.67 -15.59
N ARG A 130 13.01 -11.12 -14.81
CA ARG A 130 14.43 -11.52 -14.90
C ARG A 130 14.67 -12.97 -14.49
N TYR A 131 13.97 -13.45 -13.46
CA TYR A 131 14.02 -14.86 -13.04
C TYR A 131 13.55 -15.81 -14.15
N LYS A 132 12.50 -15.44 -14.89
CA LYS A 132 12.01 -16.24 -16.02
C LYS A 132 13.05 -16.31 -17.16
N LYS A 133 13.77 -15.23 -17.45
CA LYS A 133 14.79 -15.21 -18.50
C LYS A 133 16.01 -16.08 -18.16
N GLY A 134 16.53 -15.99 -16.93
CA GLY A 134 17.70 -16.78 -16.51
C GLY A 134 17.42 -18.26 -16.22
N ALA A 135 16.18 -18.73 -16.37
CA ALA A 135 15.83 -20.15 -16.30
C ALA A 135 15.76 -20.82 -17.69
N HIS A 136 15.94 -20.03 -18.76
CA HIS A 136 15.96 -20.48 -20.16
C HIS A 136 17.35 -20.39 -20.80
N GLU A 137 18.38 -20.02 -20.02
CA GLU A 137 19.80 -20.15 -20.34
C GLU A 137 20.37 -21.35 -19.56
#